data_AF-A0A3A9UTN5-F1
#
_entry.id   AF-A0A3A9UTN5-F1
#
_cell.length_a   1.000
_cell.length_b   1.000
_cell.length_c   1.000
_cell.angle_alpha   90.00
_cell.angle_beta   90.00
_cell.angle_gamma   90.00
#
_symmetry.space_group_name_H-M   'P 1'
#
loop_
_entity.id
_entity.type
_entity.pdbx_description
1 polymer ?
#
loop_
_entity_poly.entity_id
_entity_poly.type
_entity_poly.pdbx_seq_one_letter_code
_entity_poly.pdbx_strand_id
1 'polypeptide(L)'
;MKDNIHTLFDNIKDDFDIEMPNIGHDKRFLDKLNTQHIVTNTPKRNFWKPFIGIAASITLLVSLSVLMPREDVVPDLASISPEMAKTESVFNVTLQNELKKINAEEYPEYQELIVDALFEIKVLEEGYNQLIYGLKENPEDQLILSAMILNFQSRIDVLQDVMQEIENMKKLNNNTTII
;
A
#
# COMPACT_ATOMS: atom_id res chain seq x y z
N MET A 1 -24.51 13.93 69.70
CA MET A 1 -24.15 12.49 69.61
C MET A 1 -22.65 12.43 69.87
N LYS A 2 -22.20 11.77 70.94
CA LYS A 2 -20.77 11.75 71.32
C LYS A 2 -20.09 10.68 70.47
N ASP A 3 -19.08 11.05 69.68
CA ASP A 3 -18.49 10.19 68.66
C ASP A 3 -17.73 9.00 69.29
N ASN A 4 -18.13 7.78 68.90
CA ASN A 4 -17.62 6.52 69.44
C ASN A 4 -16.08 6.40 69.40
N ILE A 5 -15.41 7.07 68.47
CA ILE A 5 -13.95 7.05 68.34
C ILE A 5 -13.27 7.76 69.52
N HIS A 6 -13.79 8.92 69.96
CA HIS A 6 -13.22 9.61 71.12
C HIS A 6 -13.35 8.76 72.39
N THR A 7 -14.49 8.09 72.58
CA THR A 7 -14.69 7.15 73.68
C THR A 7 -13.73 5.97 73.63
N LEU A 8 -13.45 5.43 72.44
CA LEU A 8 -12.48 4.34 72.28
C LEU A 8 -11.08 4.77 72.70
N PHE A 9 -10.60 5.94 72.24
CA PHE A 9 -9.27 6.44 72.59
C PHE A 9 -9.13 6.86 74.05
N ASP A 10 -10.16 7.48 74.64
CA ASP A 10 -10.16 7.83 76.06
C ASP A 10 -10.08 6.58 76.96
N ASN A 11 -10.71 5.47 76.54
CA ASN A 11 -10.70 4.22 77.30
C ASN A 11 -9.37 3.45 77.24
N ILE A 12 -8.54 3.68 76.22
CA ILE A 12 -7.27 2.95 76.00
C ILE A 12 -6.04 3.84 76.22
N LYS A 13 -6.24 5.13 76.53
CA LYS A 13 -5.17 6.13 76.62
C LYS A 13 -4.09 5.74 77.64
N ASP A 14 -4.49 5.15 78.75
CA ASP A 14 -3.57 4.77 79.83
C ASP A 14 -2.92 3.39 79.60
N ASP A 15 -3.30 2.66 78.54
CA ASP A 15 -2.82 1.30 78.23
C ASP A 15 -1.64 1.28 77.23
N PHE A 16 -1.18 2.44 76.72
CA PHE A 16 -0.13 2.47 75.70
C PHE A 16 1.30 2.46 76.26
N ASP A 17 1.51 2.99 77.47
CA ASP A 17 2.85 3.23 78.03
C ASP A 17 3.20 2.30 79.21
N ILE A 18 2.69 1.06 79.19
CA ILE A 18 2.82 0.12 80.32
C ILE A 18 4.10 -0.73 80.24
N GLU A 19 4.66 -0.93 79.05
CA GLU A 19 5.73 -1.92 78.83
C GLU A 19 6.89 -1.33 78.02
N MET A 20 8.11 -1.57 78.47
CA MET A 20 9.32 -1.23 77.72
C MET A 20 9.70 -2.37 76.77
N PRO A 21 10.22 -2.05 75.57
CA PRO A 21 10.66 -3.09 74.64
C PRO A 21 11.81 -3.91 75.23
N ASN A 22 11.82 -5.21 74.91
CA ASN A 22 12.88 -6.11 75.33
C ASN A 22 14.28 -5.59 74.93
N ILE A 23 15.24 -5.76 75.84
CA ILE A 23 16.65 -5.36 75.66
C ILE A 23 17.17 -5.78 74.27
N GLY A 24 17.84 -4.85 73.59
CA GLY A 24 18.36 -5.05 72.24
C GLY A 24 17.37 -4.76 71.11
N HIS A 25 16.18 -4.22 71.42
CA HIS A 25 15.23 -3.72 70.42
C HIS A 25 15.86 -2.72 69.45
N ASP A 26 16.61 -1.74 69.95
CA ASP A 26 17.21 -0.68 69.12
C ASP A 26 18.19 -1.25 68.09
N LYS A 27 18.94 -2.27 68.48
CA LYS A 27 19.86 -2.97 67.57
C LYS A 27 19.09 -3.71 66.47
N ARG A 28 18.04 -4.47 66.84
CA ARG A 28 17.19 -5.15 65.84
C ARG A 28 16.48 -4.17 64.93
N PHE A 29 16.07 -3.02 65.46
CA PHE A 29 15.45 -1.95 64.70
C PHE A 29 16.44 -1.35 63.69
N LEU A 30 17.65 -0.99 64.13
CA LEU A 30 18.72 -0.50 63.25
C LEU A 30 19.12 -1.52 62.20
N ASP A 31 19.25 -2.79 62.56
CA ASP A 31 19.55 -3.86 61.61
C ASP A 31 18.44 -3.95 60.53
N LYS A 32 17.16 -3.87 60.94
CA LYS A 32 16.03 -3.90 60.00
C LYS A 32 15.97 -2.64 59.11
N LEU A 33 16.26 -1.47 59.67
CA LEU A 33 16.34 -0.19 58.94
C LEU A 33 17.45 -0.24 57.86
N ASN A 34 18.63 -0.73 58.23
CA ASN A 34 19.76 -0.87 57.32
C ASN A 34 19.52 -1.94 56.24
N THR A 35 18.71 -2.95 56.55
CA THR A 35 18.34 -3.99 55.57
C THR A 35 17.31 -3.50 54.54
N GLN A 36 16.52 -2.46 54.86
CA GLN A 36 15.52 -1.91 53.92
C GLN A 36 16.13 -1.16 52.72
N HIS A 37 17.44 -0.90 52.71
CA HIS A 37 18.13 -0.32 51.54
C HIS A 37 18.58 -1.35 50.51
N ILE A 38 18.28 -2.64 50.71
CA ILE A 38 18.64 -3.69 49.76
C ILE A 38 17.34 -4.37 49.29
N VAL A 39 17.12 -4.32 47.98
CA VAL A 39 16.02 -4.90 47.19
C VAL A 39 14.79 -4.01 46.96
N THR A 40 14.91 -3.11 45.98
CA THR A 40 13.86 -2.98 44.95
C THR A 40 14.47 -3.27 43.58
N ASN A 41 14.73 -4.56 43.30
CA ASN A 41 14.91 -5.00 41.91
C ASN A 41 13.52 -5.03 41.25
N THR A 42 12.99 -3.86 40.90
CA THR A 42 11.92 -3.82 39.91
C THR A 42 12.56 -4.13 38.56
N PRO A 43 12.11 -5.18 37.84
CA PRO A 43 12.64 -5.43 36.50
C PRO A 43 12.34 -4.19 35.65
N LYS A 44 13.38 -3.58 35.06
CA LYS A 44 13.21 -2.50 34.09
C LYS A 44 12.42 -3.04 32.91
N ARG A 45 11.09 -2.88 32.96
CA ARG A 45 10.18 -3.24 31.87
C ARG A 45 10.56 -2.38 30.68
N ASN A 46 11.09 -3.00 29.62
CA ASN A 46 11.49 -2.30 28.42
C ASN A 46 10.23 -1.81 27.67
N PHE A 47 9.81 -0.57 27.95
CA PHE A 47 8.60 0.06 27.40
C PHE A 47 8.62 0.20 25.87
N TRP A 48 9.76 -0.05 25.22
CA TRP A 48 9.91 0.01 23.77
C TRP A 48 9.43 -1.24 23.03
N LYS A 49 9.36 -2.40 23.71
CA LYS A 49 8.89 -3.67 23.11
C LYS A 49 7.47 -3.61 22.50
N PRO A 50 6.46 -2.98 23.12
CA PRO A 50 5.13 -2.87 22.49
C PRO A 50 5.09 -1.97 21.25
N PHE A 51 5.96 -0.95 21.14
CA PHE A 51 5.98 -0.06 19.98
C PHE A 51 6.52 -0.73 18.71
N ILE A 52 7.40 -1.73 18.85
CA ILE A 52 7.89 -2.53 17.71
C ILE A 52 6.74 -3.33 17.08
N GLY A 53 5.84 -3.90 17.90
CA GLY A 53 4.66 -4.61 17.41
C GLY A 53 3.67 -3.68 16.68
N ILE A 54 3.51 -2.45 17.19
CA ILE A 54 2.66 -1.43 16.54
C ILE A 54 3.24 -1.04 15.18
N ALA A 55 4.53 -0.72 15.11
CA ALA A 55 5.19 -0.36 13.85
C ALA A 55 5.08 -1.49 12.81
N ALA A 56 5.37 -2.74 13.21
CA ALA A 56 5.24 -3.90 12.33
C ALA A 56 3.80 -4.08 11.81
N SER A 57 2.78 -3.87 12.66
CA SER A 57 1.38 -3.97 12.25
C SER A 57 0.96 -2.86 11.27
N ILE A 58 1.43 -1.63 11.46
CA ILE A 58 1.15 -0.51 10.56
C ILE A 58 1.85 -0.74 9.22
N THR A 59 3.14 -1.10 9.25
CA THR A 59 3.90 -1.41 8.02
C THR A 59 3.27 -2.57 7.28
N LEU A 60 2.82 -3.62 7.97
CA LEU A 60 2.10 -4.75 7.37
C LEU A 60 0.79 -4.29 6.70
N LEU A 61 -0.05 -3.53 7.41
CA LEU A 61 -1.32 -3.03 6.86
C LEU A 61 -1.13 -2.11 5.66
N VAL A 62 -0.14 -1.21 5.71
CA VAL A 62 0.21 -0.33 4.58
C VAL A 62 0.75 -1.15 3.42
N SER A 63 1.66 -2.09 3.67
CA SER A 63 2.21 -2.96 2.62
C SER A 63 1.12 -3.80 1.95
N LEU A 64 0.20 -4.36 2.75
CA LEU A 64 -0.91 -5.16 2.24
C LEU A 64 -1.90 -4.29 1.44
N SER A 65 -2.14 -3.05 1.87
CA SER A 65 -3.02 -2.11 1.19
C SER A 65 -2.43 -1.60 -0.15
N VAL A 66 -1.11 -1.47 -0.26
CA VAL A 66 -0.41 -1.13 -1.51
C VAL A 66 -0.33 -2.33 -2.46
N LEU A 67 -0.17 -3.54 -1.90
CA LEU A 67 -0.03 -4.77 -2.68
C LEU A 67 -1.39 -5.37 -3.08
N MET A 68 -2.51 -4.88 -2.52
CA MET A 68 -3.85 -5.32 -2.88
C MET A 68 -4.21 -4.68 -4.24
N PRO A 69 -4.33 -5.48 -5.32
CA PRO A 69 -4.73 -4.93 -6.61
C PRO A 69 -6.13 -4.33 -6.46
N ARG A 70 -6.26 -3.03 -6.74
CA ARG A 70 -7.56 -2.43 -6.97
C ARG A 70 -7.97 -2.84 -8.37
N GLU A 71 -8.86 -3.83 -8.48
CA GLU A 71 -9.61 -4.02 -9.70
C GLU A 71 -10.66 -2.91 -9.74
N ASP A 72 -10.25 -1.73 -10.22
CA ASP A 72 -11.20 -0.72 -10.65
C ASP A 72 -11.94 -1.32 -11.84
N VAL A 73 -13.16 -1.79 -11.61
CA VAL A 73 -14.01 -2.38 -12.64
C VAL A 73 -14.35 -1.27 -13.63
N VAL A 74 -13.58 -1.20 -14.72
CA VAL A 74 -13.85 -0.30 -15.84
C VAL A 74 -15.26 -0.62 -16.35
N PRO A 75 -16.17 0.37 -16.42
CA PRO A 75 -17.51 0.15 -16.92
C PRO A 75 -17.47 -0.42 -18.33
N ASP A 76 -18.33 -1.38 -18.63
CA ASP A 76 -18.45 -1.90 -19.99
C ASP A 76 -19.17 -0.84 -20.86
N LEU A 77 -18.62 -0.49 -22.02
CA LEU A 77 -19.30 0.41 -22.96
C LEU A 77 -20.65 -0.13 -23.41
N ALA A 78 -20.87 -1.44 -23.38
CA ALA A 78 -22.19 -2.03 -23.66
C ALA A 78 -23.26 -1.61 -22.64
N SER A 79 -22.84 -1.20 -21.43
CA SER A 79 -23.75 -0.62 -20.43
C SER A 79 -24.12 0.84 -20.71
N ILE A 80 -23.37 1.53 -21.58
CA ILE A 80 -23.60 2.91 -21.98
C ILE A 80 -24.38 2.96 -23.30
N SER A 81 -23.85 2.35 -24.38
CA SER A 81 -24.58 2.18 -25.64
C SER A 81 -24.11 0.97 -26.48
N PRO A 82 -25.02 0.29 -27.18
CA PRO A 82 -24.66 -0.79 -28.11
C PRO A 82 -23.72 -0.33 -29.24
N GLU A 83 -23.90 0.90 -29.74
CA GLU A 83 -23.11 1.46 -30.83
C GLU A 83 -21.65 1.70 -30.42
N MET A 84 -21.41 2.16 -29.19
CA MET A 84 -20.06 2.35 -28.65
C MET A 84 -19.36 1.00 -28.43
N ALA A 85 -20.05 0.01 -27.86
CA ALA A 85 -19.49 -1.34 -27.69
C ALA A 85 -19.12 -1.97 -29.05
N LYS A 86 -19.97 -1.80 -30.07
CA LYS A 86 -19.66 -2.26 -31.43
C LYS A 86 -18.42 -1.56 -31.99
N THR A 87 -18.31 -0.26 -31.77
CA THR A 87 -17.18 0.55 -32.25
C THR A 87 -15.88 0.11 -31.58
N GLU A 88 -15.88 -0.06 -30.27
CA GLU A 88 -14.76 -0.62 -29.51
C GLU A 88 -14.35 -2.00 -30.02
N SER A 89 -15.31 -2.89 -30.28
CA SER A 89 -15.03 -4.22 -30.83
C SER A 89 -14.30 -4.14 -32.17
N VAL A 90 -14.73 -3.25 -33.06
CA VAL A 90 -14.09 -3.05 -34.38
C VAL A 90 -12.66 -2.53 -34.23
N PHE A 91 -12.42 -1.54 -33.36
CA PHE A 91 -11.07 -1.01 -33.14
C PHE A 91 -10.15 -2.04 -32.46
N ASN A 92 -10.67 -2.82 -31.53
CA ASN A 92 -9.89 -3.86 -30.87
C ASN A 92 -9.39 -4.92 -31.86
N VAL A 93 -10.17 -5.27 -32.88
CA VAL A 93 -9.69 -6.20 -33.94
C VAL A 93 -8.43 -5.67 -34.62
N THR A 94 -8.39 -4.38 -34.97
CA THR A 94 -7.21 -3.75 -35.58
C THR A 94 -6.04 -3.74 -34.61
N LEU A 95 -6.26 -3.33 -33.36
CA LEU A 95 -5.22 -3.30 -32.32
C LEU A 95 -4.59 -4.68 -32.09
N GLN A 96 -5.42 -5.72 -31.98
CA GLN A 96 -4.95 -7.10 -31.81
C GLN A 96 -4.15 -7.58 -33.01
N ASN A 97 -4.49 -7.15 -34.22
CA ASN A 97 -3.72 -7.51 -35.40
C ASN A 97 -2.34 -6.85 -35.39
N GLU A 98 -2.23 -5.57 -34.99
CA GLU A 98 -0.93 -4.90 -34.86
C GLU A 98 -0.07 -5.49 -33.73
N LEU A 99 -0.67 -5.77 -32.56
CA LEU A 99 0.02 -6.45 -31.46
C LEU A 99 0.58 -7.82 -31.85
N LYS A 100 -0.16 -8.58 -32.68
CA LYS A 100 0.34 -9.87 -33.19
C LYS A 100 1.57 -9.71 -34.09
N LYS A 101 1.68 -8.64 -34.87
CA LYS A 101 2.87 -8.40 -35.70
C LYS A 101 4.09 -8.13 -34.82
N ILE A 102 3.94 -7.30 -33.80
CA ILE A 102 5.02 -7.02 -32.83
C ILE A 102 5.41 -8.28 -32.06
N ASN A 103 4.44 -9.05 -31.55
CA ASN A 103 4.71 -10.26 -30.78
C ASN A 103 5.30 -11.41 -31.61
N ALA A 104 5.20 -11.35 -32.94
CA ALA A 104 5.85 -12.30 -33.83
C ALA A 104 7.36 -12.02 -34.00
N GLU A 105 7.85 -10.92 -33.45
CA GLU A 105 9.26 -10.57 -33.49
C GLU A 105 10.06 -11.34 -32.42
N GLU A 106 10.89 -12.28 -32.85
CA GLU A 106 11.62 -13.19 -31.95
C GLU A 106 13.07 -12.75 -31.66
N TYR A 107 13.60 -11.75 -32.37
CA TYR A 107 15.01 -11.37 -32.21
C TYR A 107 15.25 -10.53 -30.94
N PRO A 108 16.21 -10.91 -30.07
CA PRO A 108 16.53 -10.20 -28.84
C PRO A 108 16.90 -8.72 -29.03
N GLU A 109 17.48 -8.38 -30.18
CA GLU A 109 17.94 -7.03 -30.52
C GLU A 109 16.81 -5.99 -30.63
N TYR A 110 15.56 -6.42 -30.80
CA TYR A 110 14.39 -5.54 -30.91
C TYR A 110 13.54 -5.50 -29.64
N GLN A 111 13.85 -6.33 -28.64
CA GLN A 111 12.99 -6.53 -27.47
C GLN A 111 12.86 -5.27 -26.61
N GLU A 112 13.92 -4.47 -26.47
CA GLU A 112 13.87 -3.22 -25.70
C GLU A 112 12.85 -2.25 -26.31
N LEU A 113 12.91 -2.03 -27.63
CA LEU A 113 11.98 -1.18 -28.37
C LEU A 113 10.53 -1.69 -28.25
N ILE A 114 10.33 -3.01 -28.31
CA ILE A 114 9.01 -3.64 -28.16
C ILE A 114 8.46 -3.43 -26.75
N VAL A 115 9.29 -3.61 -25.72
CA VAL A 115 8.89 -3.41 -24.33
C VAL A 115 8.49 -1.96 -24.08
N ASP A 116 9.24 -1.01 -24.59
CA ASP A 116 8.92 0.42 -24.48
C ASP A 116 7.59 0.75 -25.16
N ALA A 117 7.37 0.22 -26.38
CA ALA A 117 6.10 0.37 -27.09
C ALA A 117 4.92 -0.18 -26.28
N LEU A 118 5.05 -1.41 -25.75
CA LEU A 118 3.99 -2.03 -24.94
C LEU A 118 3.72 -1.25 -23.65
N PHE A 119 4.74 -0.63 -23.06
CA PHE A 119 4.56 0.27 -21.92
C PHE A 119 3.77 1.52 -22.31
N GLU A 120 4.08 2.16 -23.44
CA GLU A 120 3.32 3.31 -23.93
C GLU A 120 1.85 2.95 -24.25
N ILE A 121 1.61 1.78 -24.86
CA ILE A 121 0.26 1.26 -25.09
C ILE A 121 -0.51 1.13 -23.78
N LYS A 122 0.13 0.64 -22.72
CA LYS A 122 -0.51 0.49 -21.41
C LYS A 122 -0.91 1.84 -20.81
N VAL A 123 -0.05 2.86 -20.93
CA VAL A 123 -0.37 4.22 -20.49
C VAL A 123 -1.56 4.79 -21.26
N LEU A 124 -1.60 4.58 -22.58
CA LEU A 124 -2.74 4.99 -23.41
C LEU A 124 -4.03 4.23 -23.03
N GLU A 125 -3.95 2.93 -22.76
CA GLU A 125 -5.08 2.12 -22.31
C GLU A 125 -5.65 2.61 -20.96
N GLU A 126 -4.79 2.97 -20.02
CA GLU A 126 -5.22 3.58 -18.75
C GLU A 126 -5.97 4.89 -19.00
N GLY A 127 -5.50 5.73 -19.92
CA GLY A 127 -6.20 6.95 -20.35
C GLY A 127 -7.56 6.66 -20.97
N TYR A 128 -7.68 5.63 -21.80
CA TYR A 128 -8.94 5.19 -22.38
C TYR A 128 -9.95 4.75 -21.32
N ASN A 129 -9.50 4.01 -20.31
CA ASN A 129 -10.35 3.59 -19.20
C ASN A 129 -10.92 4.79 -18.43
N GLN A 130 -10.14 5.86 -18.26
CA GLN A 130 -10.64 7.12 -17.67
C GLN A 130 -11.73 7.78 -18.52
N LEU A 131 -11.61 7.73 -19.85
CA LEU A 131 -12.63 8.27 -20.75
C LEU A 131 -13.95 7.49 -20.66
N ILE A 132 -13.91 6.18 -20.43
CA ILE A 132 -15.14 5.38 -20.22
C ILE A 132 -15.90 5.85 -18.97
N TYR A 133 -15.19 6.16 -17.87
CA TYR A 133 -15.83 6.75 -16.69
C TYR A 133 -16.48 8.10 -17.01
N GLY A 134 -15.84 8.92 -17.85
CA GLY A 134 -16.43 10.17 -18.32
C GLY A 134 -17.73 9.98 -19.11
N LEU A 135 -17.79 9.00 -20.02
CA LEU A 135 -19.03 8.67 -20.73
C LEU A 135 -20.12 8.10 -19.83
N LYS A 136 -19.76 7.42 -18.74
CA LYS A 136 -20.75 6.97 -17.75
C LYS A 136 -21.46 8.16 -17.09
N GLU A 137 -20.76 9.26 -16.86
CA GLU A 137 -21.33 10.49 -16.31
C GLU A 137 -22.09 11.30 -17.37
N ASN A 138 -21.56 11.36 -18.60
CA ASN A 138 -22.16 12.06 -19.73
C ASN A 138 -22.13 11.22 -21.03
N PRO A 139 -23.15 10.36 -21.27
CA PRO A 139 -23.14 9.40 -22.39
C PRO A 139 -23.07 10.02 -23.79
N GLU A 140 -23.53 11.26 -23.95
CA GLU A 140 -23.61 11.95 -25.25
C GLU A 140 -22.41 12.91 -25.47
N ASP A 141 -21.37 12.84 -24.64
CA ASP A 141 -20.22 13.72 -24.75
C ASP A 141 -19.34 13.37 -25.97
N GLN A 142 -19.55 14.12 -27.05
CA GLN A 142 -18.81 13.97 -28.30
C GLN A 142 -17.31 14.26 -28.16
N LEU A 143 -16.90 15.07 -27.19
CA LEU A 143 -15.48 15.34 -26.95
C LEU A 143 -14.80 14.13 -26.34
N ILE A 144 -15.48 13.47 -25.38
CA ILE A 144 -14.97 12.22 -24.78
C ILE A 144 -14.91 11.12 -25.83
N LEU A 145 -15.96 10.96 -26.66
CA LEU A 145 -15.95 9.99 -27.75
C LEU A 145 -14.80 10.25 -28.75
N SER A 146 -14.56 11.52 -29.09
CA SER A 146 -13.44 11.91 -29.96
C SER A 146 -12.09 11.58 -29.33
N ALA A 147 -11.92 11.84 -28.03
CA ALA A 147 -10.71 11.49 -27.29
C ALA A 147 -10.48 9.97 -27.23
N MET A 148 -11.55 9.17 -27.13
CA MET A 148 -11.46 7.71 -27.16
C MET A 148 -10.98 7.19 -28.51
N ILE A 149 -11.48 7.77 -29.61
CA ILE A 149 -11.04 7.45 -30.97
C ILE A 149 -9.57 7.83 -31.16
N LEU A 150 -9.18 9.05 -30.77
CA LEU A 150 -7.79 9.51 -30.84
C LEU A 150 -6.86 8.60 -30.04
N ASN A 151 -7.27 8.16 -28.85
CA ASN A 151 -6.49 7.25 -28.04
C ASN A 151 -6.29 5.88 -28.73
N PHE A 152 -7.32 5.32 -29.37
CA PHE A 152 -7.15 4.12 -30.20
C PHE A 152 -6.17 4.36 -31.35
N GLN A 153 -6.29 5.49 -32.05
CA GLN A 153 -5.38 5.84 -33.15
C GLN A 153 -3.93 5.93 -32.66
N SER A 154 -3.67 6.63 -31.56
CA SER A 154 -2.33 6.73 -30.99
C SER A 154 -1.74 5.37 -30.63
N ARG A 155 -2.56 4.44 -30.12
CA ARG A 155 -2.10 3.06 -29.86
C ARG A 155 -1.70 2.34 -31.14
N ILE A 156 -2.44 2.52 -32.23
CA ILE A 156 -2.08 1.95 -33.53
C ILE A 156 -0.80 2.59 -34.07
N ASP A 157 -0.68 3.91 -33.98
CA ASP A 157 0.47 4.67 -34.48
C ASP A 157 1.76 4.21 -33.79
N VAL A 158 1.77 4.07 -32.46
CA VAL A 158 2.91 3.55 -31.68
C VAL A 158 3.35 2.18 -32.19
N LEU A 159 2.39 1.25 -32.41
CA LEU A 159 2.71 -0.09 -32.88
C LEU A 159 3.28 -0.08 -34.32
N GLN A 160 2.73 0.77 -35.18
CA GLN A 160 3.17 0.91 -36.56
C GLN A 160 4.57 1.52 -36.66
N ASP A 161 4.84 2.57 -35.88
CA ASP A 161 6.15 3.24 -35.84
C ASP A 161 7.25 2.27 -35.37
N VAL A 162 6.97 1.49 -34.31
CA VAL A 162 7.91 0.49 -33.80
C VAL A 162 8.17 -0.61 -34.82
N MET A 163 7.13 -1.12 -35.48
CA MET A 163 7.31 -2.09 -36.56
C MET A 163 8.13 -1.52 -37.72
N GLN A 164 7.89 -0.26 -38.08
CA GLN A 164 8.64 0.40 -39.14
C GLN A 164 10.12 0.55 -38.79
N GLU A 165 10.43 0.87 -37.53
CA GLU A 165 11.80 0.98 -37.04
C GLU A 165 12.51 -0.39 -37.03
N ILE A 166 11.81 -1.45 -36.58
CA ILE A 166 12.32 -2.83 -36.65
C ILE A 166 12.64 -3.22 -38.10
N GLU A 167 11.75 -2.93 -39.04
CA GLU A 167 12.00 -3.21 -40.46
C GLU A 167 13.21 -2.43 -41.01
N ASN A 168 13.40 -1.19 -40.57
CA ASN A 168 14.54 -0.37 -40.98
C ASN A 168 15.86 -0.94 -40.45
N MET A 169 15.90 -1.35 -39.19
CA MET A 169 17.06 -2.00 -38.57
C MET A 169 17.40 -3.31 -39.28
N LYS A 170 16.40 -4.14 -39.60
CA LYS A 170 16.58 -5.38 -40.38
C LYS A 170 17.23 -5.12 -41.75
N LYS A 171 16.76 -4.10 -42.47
CA LYS A 171 17.33 -3.71 -43.78
C LYS A 171 18.79 -3.26 -43.65
N LEU A 172 19.12 -2.50 -42.61
CA LEU A 172 20.48 -2.03 -42.37
C LEU A 172 21.45 -3.19 -42.10
N ASN A 173 21.07 -4.12 -41.21
CA ASN A 173 21.90 -5.29 -40.86
C ASN A 173 22.18 -6.21 -42.06
N ASN A 174 21.17 -6.40 -42.93
CA ASN A 174 21.32 -7.20 -44.16
C ASN A 174 22.31 -6.56 -45.16
N ASN A 175 22.34 -5.22 -45.24
CA ASN A 175 23.26 -4.51 -46.13
C ASN A 175 24.71 -4.52 -45.62
N THR A 176 24.92 -4.54 -44.30
CA THR A 176 26.26 -4.60 -43.69
C THR A 176 26.90 -5.99 -43.79
N THR A 177 26.11 -7.06 -43.95
CA THR A 177 26.62 -8.44 -44.08
C THR A 177 27.13 -8.78 -45.50
N ILE A 178 26.87 -7.92 -46.50
CA ILE A 178 27.22 -8.17 -47.92
C ILE A 178 28.54 -7.48 -48.34
N ILE A 179 29.35 -6.97 -47.39
CA ILE A 179 30.61 -6.28 -47.68
C ILE A 179 31.81 -7.03 -47.11
#